data_AF-A0A9W2V845-F1
#
_entry.id   AF-A0A9W2V845-F1
#
_cell.length_a   1.000
_cell.length_b   1.000
_cell.length_c   1.000
_cell.angle_alpha   90.00
_cell.angle_beta   90.00
_cell.angle_gamma   90.00
#
_symmetry.space_group_name_H-M   'P 1'
#
loop_
_entity.id
_entity.type
_entity.pdbx_description
1 polymer ?
#
loop_
_entity_poly.entity_id
_entity_poly.type
_entity_poly.pdbx_seq_one_letter_code
_entity_poly.pdbx_strand_id
1 'polypeptide(L)'
;MWGCGALLGARTRSRLWREVLVAWGRRWSAAAPYSASAEPSRVRALVYGHHGDPAKVVELKDLELAAVGGSDVHVRMLAAPINPSDINMIQGNYGLLPKLPAVGGNEGVGQVVAVGSSVTGVKPGDWVIPANAGLGTWRTEAVFSEEALIGVPSDIPLQSAATLSVNPCTAYRMLMDFEQLQPGDSVIQNASNSGVGQAVIQIAAALGLRTVNVVRDRPDIQKLTDRLKSLGAEHVLTEEELRKHEMKNFFKDMPQPRLALNCVGGKSSTELLRHLAPGGTMVTYGGMAKQPVIASVSQLIFKDLKLRGFWLSQWKKDHSPGRRPTRLREVARNRPKVTDTKTVRSRT
;
A
#
# COMPACT_ATOMS: atom_id res chain seq x y z
N MET A 1 74.73 -16.15 -0.86
CA MET A 1 74.78 -17.47 -0.21
C MET A 1 73.33 -17.88 0.06
N TRP A 2 72.75 -18.72 -0.81
CA TRP A 2 72.43 -20.15 -0.56
C TRP A 2 71.57 -20.34 0.72
N GLY A 3 70.37 -20.92 0.71
CA GLY A 3 69.58 -21.58 -0.34
C GLY A 3 68.25 -22.13 0.22
N CYS A 4 67.49 -22.81 -0.66
CA CYS A 4 66.55 -23.95 -0.48
C CYS A 4 65.76 -24.09 0.84
N GLY A 5 64.49 -24.46 0.90
CA GLY A 5 63.68 -25.32 0.02
C GLY A 5 62.53 -25.88 0.88
N ALA A 6 61.45 -26.28 0.23
CA ALA A 6 60.14 -26.57 0.82
C ALA A 6 60.03 -27.93 1.56
N LEU A 7 58.88 -28.09 2.26
CA LEU A 7 57.98 -29.26 2.28
C LEU A 7 57.72 -29.99 3.62
N LEU A 8 56.40 -30.17 3.82
CA LEU A 8 55.67 -31.38 4.23
C LEU A 8 55.57 -31.77 5.71
N GLY A 9 54.31 -31.98 6.12
CA GLY A 9 53.95 -33.23 6.81
C GLY A 9 53.05 -33.11 8.03
N ALA A 10 51.85 -32.55 7.90
CA ALA A 10 50.81 -32.70 8.91
C ALA A 10 50.36 -34.17 9.01
N ARG A 11 50.50 -34.75 10.21
CA ARG A 11 49.97 -36.06 10.58
C ARG A 11 48.47 -35.96 10.87
N THR A 12 47.68 -36.71 10.09
CA THR A 12 46.50 -37.49 10.47
C THR A 12 45.42 -36.87 11.35
N ARG A 13 44.18 -36.84 10.84
CA ARG A 13 43.07 -37.67 11.36
C ARG A 13 41.84 -37.58 10.47
N SER A 14 41.67 -38.62 9.65
CA SER A 14 40.41 -39.00 9.01
C SER A 14 39.50 -39.67 10.05
N ARG A 15 38.41 -38.99 10.45
CA ARG A 15 37.26 -39.63 11.12
C ARG A 15 36.04 -38.70 11.04
N LEU A 16 35.44 -38.64 9.87
CA LEU A 16 34.02 -38.31 9.69
C LEU A 16 33.46 -39.33 8.69
N TRP A 17 32.15 -39.54 8.74
CA TRP A 17 31.36 -40.48 7.94
C TRP A 17 31.24 -41.90 8.51
N ARG A 18 30.35 -42.04 9.50
CA ARG A 18 29.35 -43.12 9.67
C ARG A 18 28.70 -42.93 11.03
N GLU A 19 27.61 -42.17 11.08
CA GLU A 19 26.54 -42.24 12.11
C GLU A 19 25.52 -41.09 11.90
N VAL A 20 24.74 -41.13 10.81
CA VAL A 20 23.41 -40.48 10.74
C VAL A 20 22.56 -41.21 9.69
N LEU A 21 22.20 -42.48 9.93
CA LEU A 21 21.17 -43.17 9.17
C LEU A 21 20.55 -44.21 10.09
N VAL A 22 19.51 -43.80 10.82
CA VAL A 22 18.32 -44.55 11.27
C VAL A 22 17.63 -43.67 12.31
N ALA A 23 16.55 -42.98 11.92
CA ALA A 23 15.40 -42.60 12.77
C ALA A 23 14.52 -41.51 12.12
N TRP A 24 14.14 -41.65 10.85
CA TRP A 24 13.07 -40.83 10.26
C TRP A 24 12.06 -41.73 9.55
N GLY A 25 11.22 -42.37 10.35
CA GLY A 25 10.04 -43.10 9.92
C GLY A 25 8.80 -42.56 10.63
N ARG A 26 8.42 -41.31 10.35
CA ARG A 26 7.08 -40.81 10.68
C ARG A 26 6.24 -40.82 9.42
N ARG A 27 5.25 -41.71 9.41
CA ARG A 27 4.18 -41.82 8.42
C ARG A 27 3.64 -40.43 8.07
N TRP A 28 3.73 -40.04 6.81
CA TRP A 28 2.86 -39.01 6.25
C TRP A 28 1.45 -39.59 6.17
N SER A 29 0.52 -39.02 6.94
CA SER A 29 -0.90 -39.22 6.66
C SER A 29 -1.20 -38.53 5.34
N ALA A 30 -1.61 -39.31 4.34
CA ALA A 30 -2.17 -38.80 3.10
C ALA A 30 -3.32 -37.83 3.43
N ALA A 31 -3.36 -36.69 2.72
CA ALA A 31 -4.49 -35.78 2.78
C ALA A 31 -5.78 -36.56 2.45
N ALA A 32 -6.76 -36.49 3.34
CA ALA A 32 -8.06 -37.12 3.11
C ALA A 32 -8.70 -36.49 1.86
N PRO A 33 -9.29 -37.29 0.95
CA PRO A 33 -10.04 -36.76 -0.18
C PRO A 33 -11.21 -35.94 0.38
N TYR A 34 -11.42 -34.75 -0.19
CA TYR A 34 -12.49 -33.84 0.18
C TYR A 34 -13.84 -34.56 0.01
N SER A 35 -14.47 -34.90 1.13
CA SER A 35 -15.79 -35.56 1.14
C SER A 35 -16.84 -34.55 0.68
N ALA A 36 -17.53 -34.86 -0.41
CA ALA A 36 -18.52 -34.01 -1.07
C ALA A 36 -19.88 -33.97 -0.34
N SER A 37 -19.89 -33.78 0.98
CA SER A 37 -21.13 -33.75 1.77
C SER A 37 -21.16 -32.64 2.83
N ALA A 38 -20.45 -31.53 2.61
CA ALA A 38 -20.68 -30.30 3.35
C ALA A 38 -21.71 -29.46 2.58
N GLU A 39 -22.77 -29.00 3.26
CA GLU A 39 -23.59 -27.87 2.82
C GLU A 39 -22.69 -26.80 2.19
N PRO A 40 -23.01 -26.27 0.99
CA PRO A 40 -22.14 -25.28 0.35
C PRO A 40 -21.89 -24.14 1.32
N SER A 41 -20.62 -23.91 1.67
CA SER A 41 -20.25 -22.86 2.62
C SER A 41 -20.78 -21.53 2.09
N ARG A 42 -21.81 -20.98 2.74
CA ARG A 42 -22.43 -19.72 2.31
C ARG A 42 -21.42 -18.59 2.44
N VAL A 43 -20.96 -18.08 1.30
CA VAL A 43 -20.05 -16.94 1.24
C VAL A 43 -20.87 -15.68 1.34
N ARG A 44 -20.71 -14.92 2.42
CA ARG A 44 -21.29 -13.58 2.53
C ARG A 44 -20.41 -12.57 1.80
N ALA A 45 -21.00 -11.73 0.95
CA ALA A 45 -20.31 -10.68 0.20
C ALA A 45 -21.14 -9.39 0.10
N LEU A 46 -20.47 -8.24 0.02
CA LEU A 46 -21.08 -6.94 -0.29
C LEU A 46 -21.06 -6.73 -1.81
N VAL A 47 -22.23 -6.81 -2.44
CA VAL A 47 -22.42 -6.81 -3.89
C VAL A 47 -23.16 -5.56 -4.35
N TYR A 48 -22.81 -5.02 -5.51
CA TYR A 48 -23.56 -3.95 -6.17
C TYR A 48 -23.87 -4.32 -7.62
N GLY A 49 -25.14 -4.16 -8.01
CA GLY A 49 -25.65 -4.53 -9.35
C GLY A 49 -25.72 -3.37 -10.34
N HIS A 50 -25.62 -2.13 -9.86
CA HIS A 50 -25.61 -0.90 -10.63
C HIS A 50 -24.69 0.12 -9.95
N HIS A 51 -24.17 1.08 -10.71
CA HIS A 51 -23.38 2.17 -10.13
C HIS A 51 -24.28 3.17 -9.40
N GLY A 52 -23.77 3.77 -8.32
CA GLY A 52 -24.51 4.79 -7.59
C GLY A 52 -23.93 5.12 -6.22
N ASP A 53 -24.74 5.76 -5.38
CA ASP A 53 -24.42 6.00 -3.97
C ASP A 53 -24.18 4.66 -3.25
N PRO A 54 -22.96 4.38 -2.72
CA PRO A 54 -22.66 3.10 -2.10
C PRO A 54 -23.63 2.70 -0.99
N ALA A 55 -24.19 3.67 -0.26
CA ALA A 55 -25.16 3.40 0.80
C ALA A 55 -26.50 2.84 0.28
N LYS A 56 -26.81 3.05 -1.01
CA LYS A 56 -28.07 2.64 -1.65
C LYS A 56 -27.92 1.41 -2.53
N VAL A 57 -26.73 1.19 -3.11
CA VAL A 57 -26.52 0.17 -4.15
C VAL A 57 -25.78 -1.08 -3.66
N VAL A 58 -25.13 -1.01 -2.50
CA VAL A 58 -24.37 -2.13 -1.93
C VAL A 58 -25.29 -2.95 -1.01
N GLU A 59 -25.43 -4.23 -1.33
CA GLU A 59 -26.27 -5.18 -0.61
C GLU A 59 -25.42 -6.35 -0.08
N LEU A 60 -25.72 -6.83 1.12
CA LEU A 60 -25.17 -8.08 1.63
C LEU A 60 -25.89 -9.25 0.95
N LYS A 61 -25.14 -10.11 0.26
CA LYS A 61 -25.66 -11.32 -0.40
C LYS A 61 -24.91 -12.57 0.04
N ASP A 62 -25.64 -13.68 0.08
CA ASP A 62 -25.05 -15.01 0.12
C ASP A 62 -24.70 -15.43 -1.32
N LEU A 63 -23.47 -15.91 -1.50
CA LEU A 63 -22.93 -16.45 -2.73
C LEU A 63 -22.50 -17.90 -2.50
N GLU A 64 -22.48 -18.67 -3.57
CA GLU A 64 -21.85 -19.98 -3.58
C GLU A 64 -20.33 -19.83 -3.73
N LEU A 65 -19.58 -20.59 -2.94
CA LEU A 65 -18.13 -20.67 -3.13
C LEU A 65 -17.84 -21.44 -4.42
N ALA A 66 -17.09 -20.83 -5.34
CA ALA A 66 -16.65 -21.52 -6.55
C ALA A 66 -15.77 -22.73 -6.23
N ALA A 67 -15.77 -23.74 -7.11
CA ALA A 67 -14.84 -24.85 -7.01
C ALA A 67 -13.39 -24.38 -7.21
N VAL A 68 -12.45 -25.00 -6.49
CA VAL A 68 -11.02 -24.70 -6.62
C VAL A 68 -10.46 -25.44 -7.83
N GLY A 69 -10.15 -24.71 -8.90
CA GLY A 69 -9.46 -25.26 -10.06
C GLY A 69 -7.98 -25.54 -9.81
N GLY A 70 -7.31 -26.19 -10.77
CA GLY A 70 -5.92 -26.63 -10.63
C GLY A 70 -4.91 -25.50 -10.31
N SER A 71 -5.13 -24.30 -10.82
CA SER A 71 -4.27 -23.12 -10.59
C SER A 71 -4.91 -22.06 -9.67
N ASP A 72 -5.96 -22.44 -8.94
CA ASP A 72 -6.72 -21.55 -8.08
C ASP A 72 -6.36 -21.71 -6.60
N VAL A 73 -6.66 -20.68 -5.84
CA VAL A 73 -6.41 -20.56 -4.41
C VAL A 73 -7.71 -20.17 -3.72
N HIS A 74 -8.15 -20.98 -2.77
CA HIS A 74 -9.25 -20.65 -1.87
C HIS A 74 -8.72 -19.80 -0.73
N VAL A 75 -9.24 -18.58 -0.61
CA VAL A 75 -8.83 -17.57 0.37
C VAL A 75 -9.99 -17.23 1.28
N ARG A 76 -9.75 -17.23 2.58
CA ARG A 76 -10.62 -16.63 3.60
C ARG A 76 -10.16 -15.23 3.91
N MET A 77 -11.00 -14.24 3.65
CA MET A 77 -10.67 -12.85 3.94
C MET A 77 -10.64 -12.61 5.45
N LEU A 78 -9.57 -11.96 5.93
CA LEU A 78 -9.40 -11.63 7.35
C LEU A 78 -9.84 -10.20 7.64
N ALA A 79 -9.44 -9.26 6.78
CA ALA A 79 -9.79 -7.86 6.88
C ALA A 79 -9.67 -7.17 5.52
N ALA A 80 -10.58 -6.23 5.24
CA ALA A 80 -10.57 -5.41 4.04
C ALA A 80 -10.95 -3.96 4.41
N PRO A 81 -10.11 -2.96 4.09
CA PRO A 81 -10.45 -1.56 4.35
C PRO A 81 -11.49 -1.04 3.35
N ILE A 82 -12.01 0.16 3.65
CA ILE A 82 -12.81 0.97 2.73
C ILE A 82 -11.97 2.19 2.35
N ASN A 83 -11.54 2.25 1.09
CA ASN A 83 -10.75 3.33 0.53
C ASN A 83 -11.59 4.23 -0.40
N PRO A 84 -11.18 5.49 -0.64
CA PRO A 84 -11.86 6.37 -1.59
C PRO A 84 -12.00 5.79 -3.01
N SER A 85 -11.04 4.97 -3.45
CA SER A 85 -11.12 4.27 -4.74
C SER A 85 -12.26 3.27 -4.81
N ASP A 86 -12.59 2.59 -3.71
CA ASP A 86 -13.70 1.64 -3.65
C ASP A 86 -15.03 2.38 -3.82
N ILE A 87 -15.16 3.51 -3.10
CA ILE A 87 -16.31 4.40 -3.19
C ILE A 87 -16.48 4.93 -4.62
N ASN A 88 -15.41 5.46 -5.22
CA ASN A 88 -15.46 5.99 -6.58
C ASN A 88 -15.78 4.92 -7.63
N MET A 89 -15.30 3.68 -7.44
CA MET A 89 -15.58 2.55 -8.32
C MET A 89 -17.06 2.13 -8.25
N ILE A 90 -17.63 2.07 -7.05
CA ILE A 90 -19.07 1.80 -6.85
C ILE A 90 -19.91 2.93 -7.47
N GLN A 91 -19.48 4.19 -7.33
CA GLN A 91 -20.14 5.35 -7.94
C GLN A 91 -20.03 5.41 -9.48
N GLY A 92 -19.21 4.57 -10.11
CA GLY A 92 -18.96 4.61 -11.57
C GLY A 92 -17.98 5.70 -12.02
N ASN A 93 -17.29 6.36 -11.08
CA ASN A 93 -16.40 7.50 -11.31
C ASN A 93 -14.93 7.12 -11.14
N TYR A 94 -14.51 5.97 -11.67
CA TYR A 94 -13.15 5.46 -11.52
C TYR A 94 -12.62 4.88 -12.84
N GLY A 95 -11.30 4.97 -13.06
CA GLY A 95 -10.67 4.54 -14.33
C GLY A 95 -10.67 3.02 -14.57
N LEU A 96 -11.11 2.23 -13.58
CA LEU A 96 -11.32 0.79 -13.69
C LEU A 96 -12.70 0.49 -13.12
N LEU A 97 -13.60 -0.10 -13.92
CA LEU A 97 -14.92 -0.53 -13.49
C LEU A 97 -15.08 -2.03 -13.75
N PRO A 98 -15.21 -2.87 -12.69
CA PRO A 98 -15.55 -4.28 -12.84
C PRO A 98 -16.90 -4.46 -13.54
N LYS A 99 -17.09 -5.60 -14.22
CA LYS A 99 -18.39 -5.98 -14.78
C LYS A 99 -19.39 -6.19 -13.64
N LEU A 100 -20.60 -5.64 -13.80
CA LEU A 100 -21.69 -5.77 -12.84
C LEU A 100 -22.48 -7.06 -13.09
N PRO A 101 -23.04 -7.72 -12.04
CA PRO A 101 -22.87 -7.38 -10.62
C PRO A 101 -21.45 -7.65 -10.12
N ALA A 102 -20.96 -6.79 -9.22
CA ALA A 102 -19.60 -6.87 -8.70
C ALA A 102 -19.57 -6.88 -7.16
N VAL A 103 -18.53 -7.48 -6.59
CA VAL A 103 -18.25 -7.41 -5.15
C VAL A 103 -17.41 -6.16 -4.86
N GLY A 104 -17.75 -5.42 -3.81
CA GLY A 104 -17.02 -4.23 -3.39
C GLY A 104 -15.62 -4.52 -2.85
N GLY A 105 -14.80 -3.47 -2.78
CA GLY A 105 -13.45 -3.51 -2.18
C GLY A 105 -12.33 -3.93 -3.13
N ASN A 106 -11.21 -3.21 -3.08
CA ASN A 106 -10.03 -3.48 -3.91
C ASN A 106 -8.79 -3.88 -3.12
N GLU A 107 -8.83 -3.74 -1.80
CA GLU A 107 -7.72 -4.01 -0.90
C GLU A 107 -8.19 -4.90 0.25
N GLY A 108 -7.29 -5.72 0.77
CA GLY A 108 -7.52 -6.56 1.93
C GLY A 108 -6.44 -7.61 2.08
N VAL A 109 -6.49 -8.32 3.19
CA VAL A 109 -5.65 -9.49 3.48
C VAL A 109 -6.54 -10.69 3.74
N GLY A 110 -6.18 -11.81 3.13
CA GLY A 110 -6.81 -13.10 3.35
C GLY A 110 -5.78 -14.16 3.72
N GLN A 111 -6.27 -15.26 4.29
CA GLN A 111 -5.49 -16.46 4.57
C GLN A 111 -5.85 -17.54 3.55
N VAL A 112 -4.84 -18.19 3.00
CA VAL A 112 -5.02 -19.35 2.11
C VAL A 112 -5.59 -20.51 2.92
N VAL A 113 -6.73 -21.06 2.47
CA VAL A 113 -7.40 -22.21 3.07
C VAL A 113 -7.03 -23.49 2.33
N ALA A 114 -7.11 -23.46 1.00
CA ALA A 114 -6.79 -24.57 0.12
C ALA A 114 -6.19 -24.07 -1.19
N VAL A 115 -5.47 -24.94 -1.90
CA VAL A 115 -4.83 -24.63 -3.19
C VAL A 115 -5.11 -25.74 -4.19
N GLY A 116 -5.19 -25.38 -5.46
CA GLY A 116 -5.25 -26.31 -6.58
C GLY A 116 -3.95 -27.09 -6.75
N SER A 117 -4.00 -28.19 -7.50
CA SER A 117 -2.89 -29.13 -7.67
C SER A 117 -1.66 -28.56 -8.38
N SER A 118 -1.81 -27.46 -9.13
CA SER A 118 -0.74 -26.80 -9.89
C SER A 118 -0.16 -25.56 -9.20
N VAL A 119 -0.70 -25.16 -8.05
CA VAL A 119 -0.26 -23.99 -7.28
C VAL A 119 1.03 -24.29 -6.55
N THR A 120 2.01 -23.37 -6.61
CA THR A 120 3.35 -23.59 -6.01
C THR A 120 3.90 -22.39 -5.23
N GLY A 121 3.39 -21.18 -5.46
CA GLY A 121 3.85 -19.93 -4.87
C GLY A 121 3.23 -19.59 -3.51
N VAL A 122 2.14 -20.27 -3.12
CA VAL A 122 1.50 -20.13 -1.80
C VAL A 122 1.02 -21.49 -1.28
N LYS A 123 0.85 -21.61 0.03
CA LYS A 123 0.30 -22.82 0.68
C LYS A 123 -0.74 -22.46 1.74
N PRO A 124 -1.58 -23.41 2.18
CA PRO A 124 -2.50 -23.21 3.29
C PRO A 124 -1.83 -22.59 4.52
N GLY A 125 -2.49 -21.58 5.09
CA GLY A 125 -1.99 -20.79 6.22
C GLY A 125 -1.27 -19.49 5.84
N ASP A 126 -0.76 -19.37 4.61
CA ASP A 126 -0.09 -18.15 4.13
C ASP A 126 -1.08 -16.98 4.07
N TRP A 127 -0.58 -15.77 4.33
CA TRP A 127 -1.35 -14.55 4.12
C TRP A 127 -1.11 -14.00 2.72
N VAL A 128 -2.19 -13.56 2.07
CA VAL A 128 -2.17 -13.04 0.71
C VAL A 128 -2.97 -11.74 0.60
N ILE A 129 -2.56 -10.90 -0.34
CA ILE A 129 -3.24 -9.66 -0.73
C ILE A 129 -3.52 -9.66 -2.24
N PRO A 130 -4.49 -8.87 -2.74
CA PRO A 130 -4.69 -8.67 -4.17
C PRO A 130 -3.44 -8.15 -4.89
N ALA A 131 -3.07 -8.79 -5.99
CA ALA A 131 -2.00 -8.33 -6.87
C ALA A 131 -2.39 -7.04 -7.62
N ASN A 132 -3.67 -6.86 -7.91
CA ASN A 132 -4.24 -5.70 -8.60
C ASN A 132 -5.64 -5.36 -8.06
N ALA A 133 -6.15 -4.19 -8.44
CA ALA A 133 -7.53 -3.78 -8.14
C ALA A 133 -8.54 -4.62 -8.94
N GLY A 134 -9.79 -4.67 -8.47
CA GLY A 134 -10.92 -5.30 -9.16
C GLY A 134 -11.27 -6.72 -8.70
N LEU A 135 -10.57 -7.28 -7.71
CA LEU A 135 -10.90 -8.62 -7.20
C LEU A 135 -12.18 -8.68 -6.36
N GLY A 136 -12.61 -7.58 -5.75
CA GLY A 136 -13.72 -7.55 -4.80
C GLY A 136 -13.34 -8.22 -3.48
N THR A 137 -12.93 -7.45 -2.48
CA THR A 137 -12.41 -7.99 -1.20
C THR A 137 -13.40 -7.95 -0.05
N TRP A 138 -14.55 -7.28 -0.21
CA TRP A 138 -15.58 -7.20 0.84
C TRP A 138 -16.47 -8.43 0.83
N ARG A 139 -15.87 -9.57 1.16
CA ARG A 139 -16.52 -10.87 1.27
C ARG A 139 -15.82 -11.72 2.32
N THR A 140 -16.46 -12.80 2.73
CA THR A 140 -15.90 -13.74 3.72
C THR A 140 -14.84 -14.64 3.11
N GLU A 141 -15.08 -15.19 1.91
CA GLU A 141 -14.19 -16.12 1.22
C GLU A 141 -14.30 -15.93 -0.31
N ALA A 142 -13.29 -16.39 -1.05
CA ALA A 142 -13.33 -16.51 -2.51
C ALA A 142 -12.29 -17.49 -3.02
N VAL A 143 -12.50 -17.94 -4.25
CA VAL A 143 -11.49 -18.63 -5.05
C VAL A 143 -10.93 -17.64 -6.07
N PHE A 144 -9.60 -17.52 -6.11
CA PHE A 144 -8.89 -16.65 -7.04
C PHE A 144 -7.79 -17.43 -7.74
N SER A 145 -7.45 -17.06 -8.97
CA SER A 145 -6.22 -17.56 -9.61
C SER A 145 -5.00 -17.18 -8.76
N GLU A 146 -4.01 -18.07 -8.67
CA GLU A 146 -2.75 -17.82 -7.97
C GLU A 146 -2.08 -16.51 -8.40
N GLU A 147 -2.10 -16.20 -9.70
CA GLU A 147 -1.47 -14.99 -10.27
C GLU A 147 -2.14 -13.69 -9.81
N ALA A 148 -3.37 -13.76 -9.32
CA ALA A 148 -4.11 -12.63 -8.80
C ALA A 148 -3.70 -12.26 -7.36
N LEU A 149 -2.83 -13.05 -6.72
CA LEU A 149 -2.48 -12.91 -5.32
C LEU A 149 -0.98 -12.64 -5.13
N ILE A 150 -0.65 -11.97 -4.04
CA ILE A 150 0.73 -11.78 -3.58
C ILE A 150 0.82 -12.24 -2.13
N GLY A 151 1.73 -13.17 -1.85
CA GLY A 151 2.05 -13.57 -0.48
C GLY A 151 2.68 -12.44 0.32
N VAL A 152 2.24 -12.26 1.57
CA VAL A 152 2.74 -11.25 2.51
C VAL A 152 3.17 -11.90 3.82
N PRO A 153 4.08 -11.26 4.59
CA PRO A 153 4.44 -11.76 5.91
C PRO A 153 3.20 -11.82 6.83
N SER A 154 3.08 -12.90 7.61
CA SER A 154 2.03 -13.09 8.60
C SER A 154 2.46 -12.69 10.02
N ASP A 155 3.69 -12.20 10.19
CA ASP A 155 4.28 -11.72 11.44
C ASP A 155 4.08 -10.21 11.67
N ILE A 156 3.22 -9.57 10.87
CA ILE A 156 2.84 -8.16 11.01
C ILE A 156 1.41 -8.02 11.56
N PRO A 157 1.07 -6.90 12.21
CA PRO A 157 -0.30 -6.66 12.68
C PRO A 157 -1.30 -6.80 11.54
N LEU A 158 -2.45 -7.43 11.80
CA LEU A 158 -3.49 -7.66 10.81
C LEU A 158 -3.93 -6.37 10.10
N GLN A 159 -4.06 -5.27 10.85
CA GLN A 159 -4.43 -3.97 10.30
C GLN A 159 -3.37 -3.43 9.32
N SER A 160 -2.08 -3.67 9.59
CA SER A 160 -1.00 -3.31 8.68
C SER A 160 -1.08 -4.15 7.40
N ALA A 161 -1.27 -5.46 7.52
CA ALA A 161 -1.41 -6.34 6.36
C ALA A 161 -2.61 -5.94 5.47
N ALA A 162 -3.76 -5.62 6.10
CA ALA A 162 -4.97 -5.21 5.41
C ALA A 162 -4.86 -3.89 4.64
N THR A 163 -3.89 -3.03 4.97
CA THR A 163 -3.72 -1.68 4.38
C THR A 163 -2.38 -1.48 3.66
N LEU A 164 -1.60 -2.55 3.48
CA LEU A 164 -0.24 -2.52 2.97
C LEU A 164 -0.16 -2.18 1.47
N SER A 165 -1.15 -2.63 0.71
CA SER A 165 -1.06 -2.79 -0.74
C SER A 165 -1.42 -1.54 -1.55
N VAL A 166 -2.06 -0.55 -0.93
CA VAL A 166 -2.54 0.68 -1.55
C VAL A 166 -1.83 1.91 -0.97
N ASN A 167 -2.10 2.26 0.29
CA ASN A 167 -1.69 3.57 0.81
C ASN A 167 -0.16 3.71 0.96
N PRO A 168 0.56 2.81 1.65
CA PRO A 168 2.02 2.86 1.72
C PRO A 168 2.70 2.65 0.38
N CYS A 169 2.15 1.78 -0.48
CA CYS A 169 2.67 1.58 -1.83
C CYS A 169 2.57 2.87 -2.66
N THR A 170 1.44 3.59 -2.61
CA THR A 170 1.25 4.86 -3.31
C THR A 170 2.25 5.90 -2.82
N ALA A 171 2.38 6.06 -1.49
CA ALA A 171 3.34 6.97 -0.88
C ALA A 171 4.78 6.68 -1.34
N TYR A 172 5.22 5.42 -1.24
CA TYR A 172 6.56 5.02 -1.63
C TYR A 172 6.84 5.31 -3.11
N ARG A 173 5.93 4.95 -4.02
CA ARG A 173 6.12 5.17 -5.46
C ARG A 173 6.26 6.65 -5.79
N MET A 174 5.39 7.49 -5.21
CA MET A 174 5.47 8.93 -5.45
C MET A 174 6.78 9.55 -4.96
N LEU A 175 7.31 9.08 -3.82
CA LEU A 175 8.58 9.55 -3.28
C LEU A 175 9.80 9.11 -4.11
N MET A 176 9.71 7.97 -4.81
CA MET A 176 10.86 7.36 -5.48
C MET A 176 10.90 7.56 -7.00
N ASP A 177 9.75 7.79 -7.64
CA ASP A 177 9.63 7.64 -9.09
C ASP A 177 9.57 8.98 -9.86
N PHE A 178 9.47 10.12 -9.17
CA PHE A 178 9.24 11.43 -9.82
C PHE A 178 10.40 12.41 -9.68
N GLU A 179 11.09 12.42 -8.55
CA GLU A 179 12.25 13.26 -8.29
C GLU A 179 13.34 12.43 -7.63
N GLN A 180 14.61 12.72 -7.95
CA GLN A 180 15.74 12.15 -7.23
C GLN A 180 15.94 12.94 -5.94
N LEU A 181 15.45 12.39 -4.83
CA LEU A 181 15.53 12.98 -3.50
C LEU A 181 16.66 12.33 -2.70
N GLN A 182 17.39 13.14 -1.94
CA GLN A 182 18.46 12.73 -1.03
C GLN A 182 18.10 13.10 0.42
N PRO A 183 18.69 12.43 1.43
CA PRO A 183 18.52 12.84 2.82
C PRO A 183 18.82 14.34 3.00
N GLY A 184 17.92 15.05 3.69
CA GLY A 184 17.94 16.51 3.85
C GLY A 184 17.08 17.29 2.85
N ASP A 185 16.73 16.70 1.70
CA ASP A 185 15.78 17.31 0.76
C ASP A 185 14.38 17.38 1.36
N SER A 186 13.58 18.34 0.89
CA SER A 186 12.23 18.56 1.39
C SER A 186 11.14 18.12 0.41
N VAL A 187 10.03 17.65 0.97
CA VAL A 187 8.80 17.30 0.27
C VAL A 187 7.63 18.01 0.93
N ILE A 188 6.73 18.58 0.12
CA ILE A 188 5.49 19.18 0.61
C ILE A 188 4.28 18.32 0.19
N GLN A 189 3.28 18.17 1.05
CA GLN A 189 2.05 17.46 0.70
C GLN A 189 0.81 18.08 1.32
N ASN A 190 -0.34 17.90 0.68
CA ASN A 190 -1.65 18.16 1.30
C ASN A 190 -2.37 16.85 1.64
N ALA A 191 -3.51 16.97 2.32
CA ALA A 191 -4.24 15.83 2.88
C ALA A 191 -3.36 14.94 3.78
N SER A 192 -2.45 15.54 4.54
CA SER A 192 -1.41 14.82 5.31
C SER A 192 -1.95 13.91 6.41
N ASN A 193 -3.21 14.13 6.84
CA ASN A 193 -3.90 13.27 7.78
C ASN A 193 -4.54 12.01 7.13
N SER A 194 -4.49 11.87 5.80
CA SER A 194 -5.00 10.69 5.08
C SER A 194 -4.12 9.46 5.28
N GLY A 195 -4.58 8.28 4.85
CA GLY A 195 -3.78 7.06 4.89
C GLY A 195 -2.49 7.16 4.08
N VAL A 196 -2.56 7.74 2.86
CA VAL A 196 -1.36 8.01 2.05
C VAL A 196 -0.49 9.07 2.72
N GLY A 197 -1.07 10.17 3.21
CA GLY A 197 -0.31 11.26 3.81
C GLY A 197 0.49 10.85 5.06
N GLN A 198 -0.11 10.03 5.91
CA GLN A 198 0.59 9.44 7.07
C GLN A 198 1.69 8.46 6.65
N ALA A 199 1.49 7.71 5.56
CA ALA A 199 2.53 6.84 5.02
C ALA A 199 3.69 7.64 4.39
N VAL A 200 3.39 8.74 3.69
CA VAL A 200 4.41 9.69 3.17
C VAL A 200 5.27 10.20 4.31
N ILE A 201 4.67 10.67 5.41
CA ILE A 201 5.41 11.19 6.58
C ILE A 201 6.43 10.16 7.07
N GLN A 202 5.98 8.92 7.28
CA GLN A 202 6.81 7.88 7.89
C GLN A 202 7.90 7.36 6.94
N ILE A 203 7.56 7.18 5.66
CA ILE A 203 8.53 6.75 4.64
C ILE A 203 9.55 7.86 4.41
N ALA A 204 9.13 9.12 4.31
CA ALA A 204 10.01 10.27 4.16
C ALA A 204 10.97 10.41 5.35
N ALA A 205 10.47 10.27 6.59
CA ALA A 205 11.31 10.27 7.78
C ALA A 205 12.36 9.14 7.76
N ALA A 206 11.97 7.92 7.36
CA ALA A 206 12.89 6.80 7.21
C ALA A 206 13.93 6.99 6.09
N LEU A 207 13.62 7.80 5.07
CA LEU A 207 14.53 8.19 4.00
C LEU A 207 15.40 9.42 4.36
N GLY A 208 15.24 10.00 5.56
CA GLY A 208 15.92 11.22 5.97
C GLY A 208 15.44 12.48 5.26
N LEU A 209 14.24 12.47 4.69
CA LEU A 209 13.63 13.61 4.01
C LEU A 209 12.90 14.51 5.00
N ARG A 210 12.89 15.81 4.72
CA ARG A 210 12.21 16.85 5.50
C ARG A 210 10.78 17.04 4.97
N THR A 211 9.76 17.05 5.83
CA THR A 211 8.36 17.08 5.38
C THR A 211 7.59 18.31 5.81
N VAL A 212 6.92 18.95 4.85
CA VAL A 212 5.95 20.03 5.07
C VAL A 212 4.55 19.47 4.82
N ASN A 213 3.77 19.32 5.90
CA ASN A 213 2.55 18.52 5.90
C ASN A 213 1.32 19.40 6.07
N VAL A 214 0.65 19.70 4.97
CA VAL A 214 -0.54 20.54 4.95
C VAL A 214 -1.77 19.73 5.32
N VAL A 215 -2.57 20.25 6.24
CA VAL A 215 -3.83 19.68 6.71
C VAL A 215 -4.95 20.70 6.60
N ARG A 216 -6.20 20.21 6.52
CA ARG A 216 -7.37 21.10 6.55
C ARG A 216 -7.48 21.78 7.91
N ASP A 217 -7.91 23.04 7.88
CA ASP A 217 -8.29 23.78 9.08
C ASP A 217 -9.35 23.03 9.87
N ARG A 218 -9.21 23.01 11.20
CA ARG A 218 -10.10 22.28 12.10
C ARG A 218 -9.95 22.74 13.55
N PRO A 219 -10.98 22.54 14.38
CA PRO A 219 -10.81 22.56 15.83
C PRO A 219 -9.76 21.54 16.29
N ASP A 220 -9.09 21.82 17.40
CA ASP A 220 -8.06 20.96 18.01
C ASP A 220 -6.88 20.62 17.08
N ILE A 221 -6.45 21.59 16.26
CA ILE A 221 -5.31 21.41 15.33
C ILE A 221 -4.05 20.90 16.04
N GLN A 222 -3.79 21.33 17.27
CA GLN A 222 -2.60 20.92 18.04
C GLN A 222 -2.54 19.40 18.26
N LYS A 223 -3.67 18.78 18.62
CA LYS A 223 -3.75 17.32 18.82
C LYS A 223 -3.42 16.55 17.54
N LEU A 224 -3.86 17.07 16.39
CA LEU A 224 -3.51 16.49 15.10
C LEU A 224 -2.02 16.69 14.80
N THR A 225 -1.50 17.89 15.02
CA THR A 225 -0.09 18.23 14.82
C THR A 225 0.81 17.31 15.65
N ASP A 226 0.54 17.14 16.94
CA ASP A 226 1.32 16.26 17.82
C ASP A 226 1.30 14.82 17.33
N ARG A 227 0.13 14.35 16.87
CA ARG A 227 0.01 13.01 16.30
C ARG A 227 0.86 12.85 15.04
N LEU A 228 0.79 13.79 14.09
CA LEU A 228 1.58 13.71 12.85
C LEU A 228 3.09 13.85 13.12
N LYS A 229 3.48 14.70 14.08
CA LYS A 229 4.88 14.81 14.54
C LYS A 229 5.37 13.51 15.16
N SER A 230 4.53 12.80 15.91
CA SER A 230 4.87 11.47 16.46
C SER A 230 5.13 10.41 15.38
N LEU A 231 4.63 10.63 14.16
CA LEU A 231 4.89 9.80 12.98
C LEU A 231 6.16 10.24 12.21
N GLY A 232 6.81 11.34 12.59
CA GLY A 232 8.01 11.87 11.93
C GLY A 232 7.77 13.11 11.07
N ALA A 233 6.60 13.76 11.15
CA ALA A 233 6.36 15.01 10.45
C ALA A 233 7.26 16.12 11.02
N GLU A 234 7.95 16.86 10.16
CA GLU A 234 8.79 17.98 10.61
C GLU A 234 7.95 19.24 10.83
N HIS A 235 7.22 19.66 9.80
CA HIS A 235 6.26 20.76 9.88
C HIS A 235 4.86 20.29 9.54
N VAL A 236 3.88 20.78 10.30
CA VAL A 236 2.45 20.61 10.04
C VAL A 236 1.85 22.01 9.95
N LEU A 237 1.18 22.29 8.84
CA LEU A 237 0.58 23.59 8.55
C LEU A 237 -0.87 23.41 8.16
N THR A 238 -1.73 24.37 8.47
CA THR A 238 -3.08 24.41 7.90
C THR A 238 -3.08 24.97 6.47
N GLU A 239 -4.17 24.73 5.75
CA GLU A 239 -4.42 25.34 4.43
C GLU A 239 -4.45 26.87 4.50
N GLU A 240 -4.93 27.46 5.61
CA GLU A 240 -4.86 28.89 5.85
C GLU A 240 -3.41 29.37 6.06
N GLU A 241 -2.66 28.71 6.94
CA GLU A 241 -1.25 29.06 7.22
C GLU A 241 -0.37 29.01 5.97
N LEU A 242 -0.59 28.03 5.09
CA LEU A 242 0.13 27.88 3.83
C LEU A 242 0.00 29.09 2.89
N ARG A 243 -1.10 29.85 3.00
CA ARG A 243 -1.43 31.02 2.16
C ARG A 243 -0.91 32.34 2.72
N LYS A 244 -0.46 32.34 3.98
CA LYS A 244 -0.01 33.54 4.67
C LYS A 244 1.29 34.08 4.05
N HIS A 245 1.46 35.40 4.07
CA HIS A 245 2.60 36.08 3.44
C HIS A 245 3.94 35.66 4.07
N GLU A 246 3.91 35.30 5.34
CA GLU A 246 4.99 34.81 6.18
C GLU A 246 5.66 33.55 5.60
N MET A 247 4.92 32.76 4.81
CA MET A 247 5.46 31.58 4.13
C MET A 247 6.62 31.90 3.16
N LYS A 248 6.77 33.16 2.73
CA LYS A 248 7.94 33.60 1.93
C LYS A 248 9.28 33.35 2.64
N ASN A 249 9.30 33.40 3.97
CA ASN A 249 10.50 33.20 4.78
C ASN A 249 10.64 31.76 5.30
N PHE A 250 9.64 30.91 5.08
CA PHE A 250 9.59 29.56 5.66
C PHE A 250 10.75 28.68 5.21
N PHE A 251 11.16 28.80 3.94
CA PHE A 251 12.26 28.03 3.34
C PHE A 251 13.63 28.71 3.47
N LYS A 252 13.85 29.54 4.49
CA LYS A 252 15.18 30.09 4.79
C LYS A 252 16.10 29.05 5.45
N ASP A 253 15.53 28.25 6.35
CA ASP A 253 16.25 27.22 7.13
C ASP A 253 15.98 25.79 6.60
N MET A 254 15.32 25.69 5.44
CA MET A 254 14.99 24.44 4.77
C MET A 254 15.02 24.63 3.25
N PRO A 255 15.60 23.69 2.47
CA PRO A 255 15.52 23.77 1.02
C PRO A 255 14.05 23.83 0.56
N GLN A 256 13.78 24.58 -0.51
CA GLN A 256 12.46 24.52 -1.14
C GLN A 256 12.20 23.11 -1.70
N PRO A 257 10.98 22.58 -1.56
CA PRO A 257 10.66 21.23 -1.98
C PRO A 257 10.76 21.10 -3.50
N ARG A 258 11.42 20.04 -3.96
CA ARG A 258 11.41 19.66 -5.38
C ARG A 258 10.23 18.75 -5.73
N LEU A 259 9.58 18.17 -4.73
CA LEU A 259 8.41 17.31 -4.89
C LEU A 259 7.23 17.82 -4.04
N ALA A 260 6.07 17.93 -4.69
CA ALA A 260 4.79 18.22 -4.04
C ALA A 260 3.80 17.07 -4.29
N LEU A 261 3.12 16.59 -3.25
CA LEU A 261 2.13 15.52 -3.34
C LEU A 261 0.72 16.06 -3.09
N ASN A 262 -0.13 15.99 -4.12
CA ASN A 262 -1.46 16.57 -4.12
C ASN A 262 -2.57 15.49 -4.16
N CYS A 263 -3.58 15.67 -3.30
CA CYS A 263 -4.79 14.85 -3.26
C CYS A 263 -6.07 15.70 -3.10
N VAL A 264 -5.97 17.03 -3.21
CA VAL A 264 -7.10 17.93 -2.96
C VAL A 264 -7.60 18.56 -4.26
N GLY A 265 -6.72 19.19 -5.04
CA GLY A 265 -7.09 20.00 -6.20
C GLY A 265 -7.43 21.45 -5.85
N GLY A 266 -7.96 22.20 -6.81
CA GLY A 266 -8.38 23.60 -6.66
C GLY A 266 -7.28 24.51 -6.07
N LYS A 267 -7.69 25.49 -5.27
CA LYS A 267 -6.78 26.47 -4.65
C LYS A 267 -5.68 25.82 -3.80
N SER A 268 -5.98 24.73 -3.08
CA SER A 268 -4.97 23.99 -2.29
C SER A 268 -3.80 23.52 -3.17
N SER A 269 -4.10 22.96 -4.36
CA SER A 269 -3.06 22.53 -5.30
C SER A 269 -2.23 23.70 -5.86
N THR A 270 -2.86 24.86 -6.11
CA THR A 270 -2.14 26.06 -6.56
C THR A 270 -1.17 26.56 -5.49
N GLU A 271 -1.58 26.54 -4.22
CA GLU A 271 -0.71 26.94 -3.11
C GLU A 271 0.46 25.97 -2.91
N LEU A 272 0.27 24.66 -3.07
CA LEU A 272 1.39 23.72 -3.11
C LEU A 272 2.40 24.06 -4.21
N LEU A 273 1.93 24.35 -5.44
CA LEU A 273 2.80 24.73 -6.56
C LEU A 273 3.64 25.99 -6.29
N ARG A 274 3.13 26.94 -5.50
CA ARG A 274 3.86 28.18 -5.16
C ARG A 274 5.15 27.90 -4.40
N HIS A 275 5.14 26.86 -3.57
CA HIS A 275 6.24 26.51 -2.68
C HIS A 275 7.28 25.58 -3.31
N LEU A 276 7.04 25.05 -4.51
CA LEU A 276 8.03 24.22 -5.21
C LEU A 276 9.28 25.03 -5.62
N ALA A 277 10.46 24.41 -5.54
CA ALA A 277 11.67 24.91 -6.18
C ALA A 277 11.52 24.93 -7.72
N PRO A 278 12.30 25.75 -8.46
CA PRO A 278 12.39 25.65 -9.91
C PRO A 278 12.70 24.22 -10.39
N GLY A 279 12.06 23.78 -11.47
CA GLY A 279 12.17 22.44 -12.03
C GLY A 279 11.43 21.35 -11.25
N GLY A 280 10.77 21.70 -10.14
CA GLY A 280 10.09 20.77 -9.25
C GLY A 280 8.81 20.17 -9.83
N THR A 281 8.39 19.05 -9.26
CA THR A 281 7.23 18.28 -9.72
C THR A 281 6.12 18.25 -8.68
N MET A 282 4.88 18.53 -9.09
CA MET A 282 3.68 18.20 -8.33
C MET A 282 3.02 16.93 -8.88
N VAL A 283 2.87 15.92 -8.02
CA VAL A 283 2.22 14.65 -8.33
C VAL A 283 0.82 14.62 -7.73
N THR A 284 -0.19 14.45 -8.57
CA THR A 284 -1.59 14.31 -8.15
C THR A 284 -2.00 12.83 -8.15
N TYR A 285 -2.43 12.32 -7.00
CA TYR A 285 -2.85 10.92 -6.82
C TYR A 285 -4.31 10.74 -6.39
N GLY A 286 -5.03 11.85 -6.20
CA GLY A 286 -6.44 11.88 -5.85
C GLY A 286 -7.00 13.30 -5.93
N GLY A 287 -8.29 13.45 -5.65
CA GLY A 287 -9.01 14.73 -5.80
C GLY A 287 -10.17 14.85 -4.83
N MET A 288 -9.87 14.96 -3.53
CA MET A 288 -10.88 14.99 -2.47
C MET A 288 -11.86 16.17 -2.58
N ALA A 289 -11.44 17.30 -3.15
CA ALA A 289 -12.33 18.44 -3.37
C ALA A 289 -13.20 18.31 -4.62
N LYS A 290 -12.96 17.29 -5.47
CA LYS A 290 -13.56 17.14 -6.81
C LYS A 290 -13.37 18.40 -7.68
N GLN A 291 -12.28 19.11 -7.47
CA GLN A 291 -11.89 20.30 -8.22
C GLN A 291 -10.67 19.99 -9.07
N PRO A 292 -10.58 20.54 -10.30
CA PRO A 292 -9.39 20.38 -11.12
C PRO A 292 -8.16 21.02 -10.46
N VAL A 293 -6.98 20.56 -10.85
CA VAL A 293 -5.72 21.24 -10.51
C VAL A 293 -5.61 22.52 -11.33
N ILE A 294 -5.25 23.62 -10.68
CA ILE A 294 -5.07 24.93 -11.33
C ILE A 294 -3.60 25.33 -11.23
N ALA A 295 -2.95 25.52 -12.38
CA ALA A 295 -1.54 25.89 -12.49
C ALA A 295 -1.38 27.26 -13.15
N SER A 296 -0.56 28.12 -12.57
CA SER A 296 -0.23 29.42 -13.18
C SER A 296 0.69 29.23 -14.38
N VAL A 297 0.36 29.88 -15.50
CA VAL A 297 1.21 29.93 -16.71
C VAL A 297 2.62 30.43 -16.37
N SER A 298 2.73 31.45 -15.51
CA SER A 298 4.04 31.99 -15.11
C SER A 298 4.88 30.99 -14.32
N GLN A 299 4.26 30.14 -13.52
CA GLN A 299 4.98 29.11 -12.76
C GLN A 299 5.41 27.96 -13.67
N LEU A 300 4.58 27.58 -14.65
CA LEU A 300 4.94 26.58 -15.64
C LEU A 300 6.13 27.05 -16.50
N ILE A 301 6.08 28.29 -17.00
CA ILE A 301 7.11 28.81 -17.92
C ILE A 301 8.38 29.21 -17.17
N PHE A 302 8.27 30.06 -16.14
CA PHE A 302 9.46 30.71 -15.54
C PHE A 302 10.06 29.93 -14.38
N LYS A 303 9.33 28.95 -13.81
CA LYS A 303 9.89 28.01 -12.83
C LYS A 303 10.02 26.59 -13.38
N ASP A 304 9.68 26.34 -14.65
CA ASP A 304 9.73 25.01 -15.28
C ASP A 304 9.08 23.91 -14.42
N LEU A 305 7.92 24.22 -13.82
CA LEU A 305 7.25 23.26 -12.94
C LEU A 305 6.57 22.16 -13.75
N LYS A 306 6.61 20.94 -13.22
CA LYS A 306 6.01 19.75 -13.83
C LYS A 306 4.77 19.34 -13.05
N LEU A 307 3.68 19.04 -13.76
CA LEU A 307 2.48 18.45 -13.17
C LEU A 307 2.32 17.03 -13.69
N ARG A 308 2.16 16.06 -12.79
CA ARG A 308 2.02 14.64 -13.13
C ARG A 308 0.84 14.01 -12.38
N GLY A 309 0.27 12.97 -12.97
CA GLY A 309 -0.64 12.06 -12.28
C GLY A 309 0.08 10.80 -11.84
N PHE A 310 -0.36 10.21 -10.73
CA PHE A 310 0.07 8.87 -10.32
C PHE A 310 -1.14 7.96 -10.07
N TRP A 311 -1.15 6.79 -10.70
CA TRP A 311 -2.18 5.78 -10.50
C TRP A 311 -1.55 4.42 -10.19
N LEU A 312 -1.65 4.00 -8.92
CA LEU A 312 -1.02 2.77 -8.45
C LEU A 312 -1.48 1.53 -9.24
N SER A 313 -2.76 1.45 -9.62
CA SER A 313 -3.26 0.31 -10.38
C SER A 313 -2.63 0.21 -11.76
N GLN A 314 -2.37 1.35 -12.43
CA GLN A 314 -1.63 1.35 -13.69
C GLN A 314 -0.17 0.94 -13.46
N TRP A 315 0.48 1.51 -12.46
CA TRP A 315 1.85 1.12 -12.09
C TRP A 315 1.98 -0.38 -11.85
N LYS A 316 1.03 -1.01 -11.14
CA LYS A 316 1.00 -2.45 -10.89
C LYS A 316 0.76 -3.28 -12.16
N LYS A 317 0.01 -2.77 -13.15
CA LYS A 317 -0.17 -3.43 -14.46
C LYS A 317 1.12 -3.38 -15.28
N ASP A 318 1.82 -2.25 -15.26
CA ASP A 318 3.05 -2.05 -16.04
C ASP A 318 4.26 -2.81 -15.48
N HIS A 319 4.17 -3.29 -14.22
CA HIS A 319 5.26 -3.98 -13.53
C HIS A 319 4.88 -5.43 -13.17
N SER A 320 5.55 -6.39 -13.82
CA SER A 320 5.30 -7.84 -13.64
C SER A 320 5.34 -8.30 -12.17
N PRO A 321 4.55 -9.32 -11.78
CA PRO A 321 4.55 -9.91 -10.42
C PRO A 321 5.94 -10.22 -9.86
N GLY A 322 6.85 -10.75 -10.66
CA GLY A 322 8.16 -11.24 -10.19
C GLY A 322 9.07 -10.20 -9.51
N ARG A 323 8.88 -8.89 -9.74
CA ARG A 323 9.69 -7.82 -9.10
C ARG A 323 9.00 -7.15 -7.88
N ARG A 324 7.77 -7.56 -7.55
CA ARG A 324 6.94 -6.95 -6.48
C ARG A 324 7.20 -7.49 -5.05
N PRO A 325 7.50 -8.79 -4.82
CA PRO A 325 7.67 -9.34 -3.48
C PRO A 325 8.81 -8.69 -2.67
N THR A 326 9.92 -8.35 -3.33
CA THR A 326 11.09 -7.72 -2.68
C THR A 326 10.77 -6.32 -2.17
N ARG A 327 9.99 -5.54 -2.94
CA ARG A 327 9.65 -4.15 -2.60
C ARG A 327 8.52 -4.03 -1.57
N LEU A 328 7.56 -4.96 -1.57
CA LEU A 328 6.56 -5.04 -0.50
C LEU A 328 7.20 -5.38 0.85
N ARG A 329 8.25 -6.21 0.85
CA ARG A 329 9.06 -6.47 2.05
C ARG A 329 9.81 -5.21 2.51
N GLU A 330 10.34 -4.39 1.61
CA GLU A 330 10.95 -3.09 1.98
C GLU A 330 9.93 -2.12 2.59
N VAL A 331 8.73 -2.00 1.98
CA VAL A 331 7.63 -1.20 2.54
C VAL A 331 7.16 -1.75 3.90
N ALA A 332 7.12 -3.07 4.07
CA ALA A 332 6.76 -3.72 5.33
C ALA A 332 7.87 -3.61 6.40
N ARG A 333 9.13 -3.48 6.01
CA ARG A 333 10.28 -3.20 6.91
C ARG A 333 10.29 -1.74 7.35
N ASN A 334 10.03 -0.81 6.44
CA ASN A 334 9.90 0.63 6.71
C ASN A 334 8.45 1.01 7.09
N ARG A 335 7.74 0.09 7.74
CA ARG A 335 6.29 0.19 7.91
C ARG A 335 5.87 1.40 8.77
N PRO A 336 4.75 2.04 8.41
CA PRO A 336 4.04 2.93 9.30
C PRO A 336 3.72 2.28 10.65
N LYS A 337 3.98 2.96 11.76
CA LYS A 337 3.36 2.65 13.06
C LYS A 337 1.86 2.92 12.94
N VAL A 338 1.06 1.86 12.97
CA VAL A 338 -0.40 1.98 13.06
C VAL A 338 -0.72 2.50 14.46
N THR A 339 -1.17 3.76 14.57
CA THR A 339 -1.72 4.28 15.83
C THR A 339 -3.19 3.88 15.90
N ASP A 340 -3.59 3.21 16.98
CA ASP A 340 -4.98 2.83 17.27
C ASP A 340 -5.94 4.00 17.02
N THR A 341 -6.67 3.96 15.91
CA THR A 341 -7.88 4.76 15.77
C THR A 341 -8.95 4.05 16.58
N LYS A 342 -9.21 4.56 17.80
CA LYS A 342 -10.40 4.16 18.57
C LYS A 342 -11.61 4.15 17.64
N THR A 343 -12.24 2.99 17.54
CA THR A 343 -13.49 2.75 16.84
C THR A 343 -14.48 3.83 17.23
N VAL A 344 -14.86 4.68 16.28
CA VAL A 344 -16.03 5.57 16.46
C VAL A 344 -17.23 4.64 16.45
N ARG A 345 -17.65 4.18 17.62
CA ARG A 345 -18.99 3.60 17.79
C ARG A 345 -19.96 4.74 17.50
N SER A 346 -20.71 4.63 16.41
CA SER A 346 -21.89 5.45 16.18
C SER A 346 -22.80 5.28 17.40
N ARG A 347 -23.00 6.35 18.16
CA ARG A 347 -24.15 6.44 19.04
C ARG A 347 -25.36 6.68 18.12
N THR A 348 -26.30 5.74 18.19
CA THR A 348 -27.68 5.88 17.71
C THR A 348 -28.32 7.15 18.21
#